data_AF-A0AAV9LAE6-F1
#
_entry.id   AF-A0AAV9LAE6-F1
#
_cell.length_a   1.000
_cell.length_b   1.000
_cell.length_c   1.000
_cell.angle_alpha   90.00
_cell.angle_beta   90.00
_cell.angle_gamma   90.00
#
_symmetry.space_group_name_H-M   'P 1'
#
loop_
_entity.id
_entity.type
_entity.pdbx_description
1 polymer ?
#
loop_
_entity_poly.entity_id
_entity_poly.type
_entity_poly.pdbx_seq_one_letter_code
_entity_poly.pdbx_strand_id
1 'polypeptide(L)'
;MKDLLDAHIPLGGRLGRGHKGLYDTINNLLHFQLGLALASLGVITSLVAQHMYSLPAYAFIAQDFTTQAALYTHHQYIEQNEDNVLARMLDHKKAIISHLSWAILFLGFHTLGLYVHNDVMLAFGTPEKQILIEPIFTQWIKSAHGKTSYGFDVLLSSTIAQRFNAGQASVAGCLNVVNENSNSLFLTIGPGDLLVHHAIALGLQTTTLILVKGDLDTRGSKLMPDKKDFDYSFPCDGPGRGGTCDISAWDAFYLAVFWMLNTIGWVTFYWHWKHITLWQGNISQFNKSSTYLMGWLRDYLWLNSSQLINGYNPFGMNSLSVWGWMFLFGHHFWKEPLN
;
A
#
# COMPACT_ATOMS: atom_id res chain seq x y z
N MET A 1 33.35 -5.63 5.07
CA MET A 1 31.98 -5.12 5.29
C MET A 1 31.69 -4.90 6.77
N LYS A 2 32.03 -5.86 7.67
CA LYS A 2 31.99 -5.66 9.13
C LYS A 2 32.63 -4.35 9.59
N ASP A 3 33.91 -4.13 9.24
CA ASP A 3 34.64 -2.92 9.62
C ASP A 3 34.00 -1.62 9.13
N LEU A 4 33.33 -1.65 7.97
CA LEU A 4 32.62 -0.49 7.42
C LEU A 4 31.37 -0.16 8.23
N LEU A 5 30.61 -1.17 8.67
CA LEU A 5 29.45 -0.98 9.54
C LEU A 5 29.86 -0.47 10.92
N ASP A 6 30.89 -1.07 11.52
CA ASP A 6 31.36 -0.69 12.85
C ASP A 6 31.97 0.72 12.89
N ALA A 7 32.59 1.16 11.78
CA ALA A 7 33.10 2.53 11.62
C ALA A 7 32.00 3.56 11.34
N HIS A 8 30.84 3.14 10.83
CA HIS A 8 29.74 4.05 10.50
C HIS A 8 28.92 4.42 11.75
N ILE A 9 29.44 5.39 12.49
CA ILE A 9 28.77 5.99 13.66
C ILE A 9 28.25 7.38 13.28
N PRO A 10 26.95 7.67 13.51
CA PRO A 10 26.37 8.94 13.10
C PRO A 10 26.99 10.12 13.86
N LEU A 11 27.41 11.14 13.09
CA LEU A 11 28.08 12.36 13.58
C LEU A 11 27.30 13.11 14.67
N GLY A 12 25.97 12.96 14.71
CA GLY A 12 25.11 13.61 15.69
C GLY A 12 25.06 12.97 17.07
N GLY A 13 25.68 11.79 17.29
CA GLY A 13 25.73 11.09 18.59
C GLY A 13 24.38 10.62 19.18
N ARG A 14 23.26 10.99 18.56
CA ARG A 14 21.88 10.75 19.03
C ARG A 14 21.32 9.37 18.64
N LEU A 15 22.14 8.42 18.18
CA LEU A 15 21.67 7.09 17.74
C LEU A 15 22.50 5.94 18.37
N GLY A 16 23.02 6.16 19.58
CA GLY A 16 23.75 5.14 20.33
C GLY A 16 25.07 4.74 19.70
N ARG A 17 25.47 3.48 19.84
CA ARG A 17 26.71 2.88 19.32
C ARG A 17 26.67 2.61 17.80
N GLY A 18 25.67 3.13 17.08
CA GLY A 18 25.54 2.99 15.64
C GLY A 18 25.25 1.55 15.21
N HIS A 19 25.94 1.08 14.16
CA HIS A 19 25.71 -0.24 13.56
C HIS A 19 26.56 -1.38 14.17
N LYS A 20 27.19 -1.17 15.34
CA LYS A 20 28.01 -2.21 15.97
C LYS A 20 27.20 -3.47 16.24
N GLY A 21 27.79 -4.63 15.90
CA GLY A 21 27.15 -5.96 16.07
C GLY A 21 26.11 -6.31 15.00
N LEU A 22 25.74 -5.37 14.12
CA LEU A 22 24.73 -5.59 13.09
C LEU A 22 25.20 -6.58 12.02
N TYR A 23 26.50 -6.56 11.66
CA TYR A 23 27.05 -7.51 10.68
C TYR A 23 26.89 -8.96 11.14
N ASP A 24 27.22 -9.25 12.40
CA ASP A 24 27.11 -10.60 12.95
C ASP A 24 25.62 -10.98 13.12
N THR A 25 24.78 -10.03 13.53
CA THR A 25 23.32 -10.21 13.60
C THR A 25 22.72 -10.60 12.24
N ILE A 26 23.11 -9.90 11.16
CA ILE A 26 22.62 -10.19 9.80
C ILE A 26 23.15 -11.53 9.30
N ASN A 27 24.43 -11.82 9.48
CA ASN A 27 25.04 -13.00 8.86
C ASN A 27 24.72 -14.31 9.58
N ASN A 28 24.45 -14.26 10.89
CA ASN A 28 24.17 -15.46 11.67
C ASN A 28 22.66 -15.80 11.72
N LEU A 29 21.78 -14.91 11.28
CA LEU A 29 20.31 -15.09 11.36
C LEU A 29 19.69 -15.18 9.95
N LEU A 30 19.41 -16.42 9.51
CA LEU A 30 18.75 -16.70 8.23
C LEU A 30 17.44 -15.93 8.05
N HIS A 31 16.68 -15.77 9.13
CA HIS A 31 15.42 -15.05 9.10
C HIS A 31 15.57 -13.53 8.99
N PHE A 32 16.67 -12.94 9.48
CA PHE A 32 16.98 -11.54 9.20
C PHE A 32 17.28 -11.35 7.73
N GLN A 33 18.08 -12.25 7.16
CA GLN A 33 18.42 -12.24 5.73
C GLN A 33 17.17 -12.40 4.87
N LEU A 34 16.33 -13.37 5.23
CA LEU A 34 15.06 -13.62 4.56
C LEU A 34 14.13 -12.40 4.66
N GLY A 35 14.03 -11.78 5.84
CA GLY A 35 13.27 -10.55 6.06
C GLY A 35 13.72 -9.39 5.18
N LEU A 36 15.02 -9.15 5.11
CA LEU A 36 15.60 -8.11 4.23
C LEU A 36 15.42 -8.43 2.74
N ALA A 37 15.64 -9.69 2.34
CA ALA A 37 15.51 -10.13 0.95
C ALA A 37 14.08 -9.91 0.45
N LEU A 38 13.10 -10.29 1.26
CA LEU A 38 11.69 -10.03 1.04
C LEU A 38 11.28 -8.58 0.98
N ALA A 39 11.74 -7.77 1.94
CA ALA A 39 11.38 -6.37 1.98
C ALA A 39 11.90 -5.68 0.71
N SER A 40 13.14 -6.01 0.33
CA SER A 40 13.75 -5.54 -0.91
C SER A 40 13.00 -6.05 -2.14
N LEU A 41 12.71 -7.35 -2.20
CA LEU A 41 12.00 -7.97 -3.32
C LEU A 41 10.59 -7.40 -3.45
N GLY A 42 9.83 -7.26 -2.37
CA GLY A 42 8.48 -6.70 -2.37
C GLY A 42 8.44 -5.24 -2.82
N VAL A 43 9.42 -4.42 -2.40
CA VAL A 43 9.57 -3.04 -2.91
C VAL A 43 9.84 -3.05 -4.40
N ILE A 44 10.76 -3.90 -4.87
CA ILE A 44 11.08 -4.03 -6.29
C ILE A 44 9.87 -4.54 -7.08
N THR A 45 9.14 -5.54 -6.58
CA THR A 45 7.93 -6.07 -7.24
C THR A 45 6.86 -4.99 -7.36
N SER A 46 6.65 -4.19 -6.31
CA SER A 46 5.74 -3.03 -6.39
C SER A 46 6.24 -1.97 -7.38
N LEU A 47 7.55 -1.67 -7.39
CA LEU A 47 8.14 -0.71 -8.33
C LEU A 47 7.99 -1.18 -9.78
N VAL A 48 8.24 -2.47 -10.03
CA VAL A 48 8.05 -3.14 -11.33
C VAL A 48 6.60 -3.00 -11.75
N ALA A 49 5.63 -3.28 -10.87
CA ALA A 49 4.22 -3.09 -11.19
C ALA A 49 3.90 -1.63 -11.57
N GLN A 50 4.39 -0.64 -10.81
CA GLN A 50 4.17 0.78 -11.09
C GLN A 50 4.81 1.24 -12.42
N HIS A 51 6.02 0.76 -12.71
CA HIS A 51 6.73 1.10 -13.94
C HIS A 51 6.16 0.37 -15.15
N MET A 52 5.76 -0.89 -15.05
CA MET A 52 5.30 -1.66 -16.20
C MET A 52 3.98 -1.14 -16.79
N TYR A 53 3.05 -0.64 -15.96
CA TYR A 53 1.80 -0.08 -16.51
C TYR A 53 2.02 1.32 -17.11
N SER A 54 2.97 2.11 -16.60
CA SER A 54 3.21 3.50 -17.03
C SER A 54 4.28 3.63 -18.11
N LEU A 55 5.22 2.69 -18.16
CA LEU A 55 6.31 2.56 -19.14
C LEU A 55 6.32 1.12 -19.68
N PRO A 56 5.44 0.78 -20.63
CA PRO A 56 5.38 -0.56 -21.20
C PRO A 56 6.69 -0.92 -21.91
N ALA A 57 7.46 -1.85 -21.33
CA ALA A 57 8.77 -2.28 -21.84
C ALA A 57 8.70 -3.43 -22.87
N TYR A 58 7.51 -4.02 -23.06
CA TYR A 58 7.27 -5.16 -23.96
C TYR A 58 6.03 -4.91 -24.82
N ALA A 59 6.05 -5.43 -26.05
CA ALA A 59 4.84 -5.54 -26.85
C ALA A 59 3.94 -6.66 -26.28
N PHE A 60 2.69 -6.33 -25.91
CA PHE A 60 1.59 -7.26 -25.60
C PHE A 60 1.73 -8.18 -24.37
N ILE A 61 2.07 -7.67 -23.18
CA ILE A 61 2.09 -8.54 -21.98
C ILE A 61 1.31 -7.96 -20.80
N ALA A 62 0.25 -8.68 -20.41
CA ALA A 62 -0.53 -8.52 -19.20
C ALA A 62 -0.79 -9.94 -18.64
N GLN A 63 -0.27 -10.22 -17.43
CA GLN A 63 -0.48 -11.38 -16.51
C GLN A 63 0.88 -11.76 -15.87
N ASP A 64 1.08 -12.16 -14.60
CA ASP A 64 0.33 -12.18 -13.33
C ASP A 64 1.36 -12.51 -12.19
N PHE A 65 0.98 -12.33 -10.92
CA PHE A 65 1.75 -12.23 -9.67
C PHE A 65 2.26 -13.58 -9.06
N THR A 66 2.88 -13.75 -7.88
CA THR A 66 3.07 -12.95 -6.65
C THR A 66 4.19 -13.57 -5.77
N THR A 67 4.60 -12.80 -4.76
CA THR A 67 5.50 -12.96 -3.60
C THR A 67 5.27 -14.11 -2.60
N GLN A 68 6.28 -14.47 -1.77
CA GLN A 68 6.17 -14.52 -0.29
C GLN A 68 7.50 -14.74 0.49
N ALA A 69 7.40 -14.52 1.81
CA ALA A 69 8.10 -15.06 3.01
C ALA A 69 9.15 -14.23 3.79
N ALA A 70 8.76 -13.36 4.75
CA ALA A 70 9.64 -12.78 5.77
C ALA A 70 9.11 -13.11 7.16
N LEU A 71 9.96 -13.67 8.04
CA LEU A 71 10.09 -13.30 9.47
C LEU A 71 11.02 -14.25 10.25
N TYR A 72 11.61 -13.68 11.31
CA TYR A 72 12.05 -14.26 12.60
C TYR A 72 13.46 -13.88 13.07
N THR A 73 13.68 -12.63 13.50
CA THR A 73 14.82 -12.35 14.40
C THR A 73 14.32 -12.23 15.82
N HIS A 74 14.41 -13.32 16.58
CA HIS A 74 13.82 -13.29 17.92
C HIS A 74 14.53 -14.05 19.04
N HIS A 75 15.39 -15.05 18.80
CA HIS A 75 15.93 -15.83 19.94
C HIS A 75 17.38 -15.64 20.32
N GLN A 76 18.14 -14.74 19.69
CA GLN A 76 19.57 -14.73 19.97
C GLN A 76 20.17 -13.32 20.12
N TYR A 77 20.56 -13.04 21.36
CA TYR A 77 21.51 -12.01 21.81
C TYR A 77 20.97 -10.58 22.00
N ILE A 78 20.40 -10.34 23.19
CA ILE A 78 20.34 -8.99 23.79
C ILE A 78 21.76 -8.47 24.06
N GLU A 79 22.70 -9.34 24.44
CA GLU A 79 24.04 -8.92 24.87
C GLU A 79 24.93 -8.44 23.71
N GLN A 80 24.74 -8.93 22.48
CA GLN A 80 25.57 -8.53 21.32
C GLN A 80 25.13 -7.21 20.68
N ASN A 81 23.89 -6.77 20.93
CA ASN A 81 23.29 -5.59 20.32
C ASN A 81 23.06 -4.43 21.33
N GLU A 82 23.72 -4.47 22.47
CA GLU A 82 23.58 -3.46 23.52
C GLU A 82 23.92 -2.05 23.02
N ASP A 83 23.03 -1.09 23.31
CA ASP A 83 23.13 0.33 22.95
C ASP A 83 23.31 0.62 21.44
N ASN A 84 23.05 -0.34 20.56
CA ASN A 84 23.05 -0.11 19.12
C ASN A 84 21.67 0.36 18.61
N VAL A 85 21.56 0.64 17.30
CA VAL A 85 20.31 1.15 16.70
C VAL A 85 19.11 0.22 16.90
N LEU A 86 19.31 -1.10 16.96
CA LEU A 86 18.24 -2.09 17.14
C LEU A 86 17.72 -2.06 18.59
N ALA A 87 18.61 -2.04 19.58
CA ALA A 87 18.23 -1.93 20.98
C ALA A 87 17.46 -0.63 21.25
N ARG A 88 17.95 0.49 20.73
CA ARG A 88 17.31 1.80 20.90
C ARG A 88 15.90 1.87 20.31
N MET A 89 15.66 1.18 19.19
CA MET A 89 14.32 1.08 18.60
C MET A 89 13.35 0.36 19.57
N LEU A 90 13.81 -0.71 20.21
CA LEU A 90 13.01 -1.47 21.19
C LEU A 90 12.73 -0.64 22.45
N ASP A 91 13.67 0.17 22.93
CA ASP A 91 13.47 1.04 24.10
C ASP A 91 12.35 2.05 23.90
N HIS A 92 12.19 2.55 22.67
CA HIS A 92 11.17 3.52 22.31
C HIS A 92 9.98 2.91 21.54
N LYS A 93 9.78 1.57 21.60
CA LYS A 93 8.74 0.87 20.84
C LYS A 93 7.33 1.44 21.03
N LYS A 94 6.99 1.88 22.26
CA LYS A 94 5.70 2.49 22.58
C LYS A 94 5.47 3.79 21.81
N ALA A 95 6.52 4.60 21.64
CA ALA A 95 6.42 5.85 20.89
C ALA A 95 6.15 5.56 19.40
N ILE A 96 6.87 4.61 18.80
CA ILE A 96 6.67 4.16 17.41
C ILE A 96 5.22 3.70 17.19
N ILE A 97 4.75 2.76 18.03
CA ILE A 97 3.39 2.21 17.96
C ILE A 97 2.33 3.32 18.12
N SER A 98 2.52 4.23 19.08
CA SER A 98 1.56 5.33 19.32
C SER A 98 1.46 6.32 18.15
N HIS A 99 2.57 6.66 17.49
CA HIS A 99 2.56 7.57 16.35
C HIS A 99 1.92 6.93 15.13
N LEU A 100 2.22 5.65 14.86
CA LEU A 100 1.55 4.89 13.81
C LEU A 100 0.04 4.80 14.07
N SER A 101 -0.37 4.53 15.32
CA SER A 101 -1.79 4.51 15.71
C SER A 101 -2.48 5.87 15.50
N TRP A 102 -1.83 6.97 15.88
CA TRP A 102 -2.35 8.31 15.64
C TRP A 102 -2.54 8.59 14.14
N ALA A 103 -1.55 8.26 13.31
CA ALA A 103 -1.61 8.49 11.87
C ALA A 103 -2.74 7.70 11.20
N ILE A 104 -2.97 6.46 11.62
CA ILE A 104 -4.08 5.61 11.13
C ILE A 104 -5.43 6.16 11.55
N LEU A 105 -5.59 6.56 12.82
CA LEU A 105 -6.85 7.16 13.29
C LEU A 105 -7.12 8.46 12.53
N PHE A 106 -6.11 9.30 12.35
CA PHE A 106 -6.21 10.53 11.58
C PHE A 106 -6.65 10.25 10.15
N LEU A 107 -5.95 9.36 9.42
CA LEU A 107 -6.33 9.01 8.04
C LEU A 107 -7.73 8.38 8.00
N GLY A 108 -8.02 7.43 8.88
CA GLY A 108 -9.30 6.71 8.92
C GLY A 108 -10.49 7.64 9.09
N PHE A 109 -10.45 8.51 10.10
CA PHE A 109 -11.55 9.44 10.36
C PHE A 109 -11.76 10.43 9.21
N HIS A 110 -10.69 10.99 8.63
CA HIS A 110 -10.84 12.00 7.59
C HIS A 110 -11.18 11.39 6.23
N THR A 111 -10.56 10.28 5.84
CA THR A 111 -10.85 9.62 4.56
C THR A 111 -12.26 9.07 4.53
N LEU A 112 -12.66 8.27 5.54
CA LEU A 112 -14.02 7.74 5.61
C LEU A 112 -15.04 8.86 5.81
N GLY A 113 -14.72 9.86 6.66
CA GLY A 113 -15.59 11.00 6.89
C GLY A 113 -15.89 11.79 5.61
N LEU A 114 -14.89 12.03 4.76
CA LEU A 114 -15.08 12.70 3.47
C LEU A 114 -15.90 11.85 2.48
N TYR A 115 -15.64 10.54 2.40
CA TYR A 115 -16.43 9.64 1.57
C TYR A 115 -17.92 9.66 1.98
N VAL A 116 -18.19 9.47 3.28
CA VAL A 116 -19.55 9.48 3.83
C VAL A 116 -20.22 10.85 3.64
N HIS A 117 -19.51 11.95 3.87
CA HIS A 117 -20.01 13.29 3.58
C HIS A 117 -20.44 13.42 2.11
N ASN A 118 -19.58 13.00 1.18
CA ASN A 118 -19.85 13.10 -0.25
C ASN A 118 -21.03 12.21 -0.69
N ASP A 119 -21.16 11.00 -0.13
CA ASP A 119 -22.32 10.13 -0.35
C ASP A 119 -23.62 10.81 0.12
N VAL A 120 -23.62 11.42 1.30
CA VAL A 120 -24.81 12.11 1.85
C VAL A 120 -25.18 13.33 0.99
N MET A 121 -24.20 14.14 0.58
CA MET A 121 -24.46 15.30 -0.30
C MET A 121 -25.04 14.88 -1.64
N LEU A 122 -24.58 13.76 -2.20
CA LEU A 122 -25.14 13.21 -3.42
C LEU A 122 -26.56 12.66 -3.22
N ALA A 123 -26.79 11.92 -2.13
CA ALA A 123 -28.10 11.37 -1.80
C ALA A 123 -29.17 12.47 -1.61
N PHE A 124 -28.78 13.64 -1.12
CA PHE A 124 -29.64 14.81 -1.01
C PHE A 124 -29.79 15.63 -2.31
N GLY A 125 -29.16 15.21 -3.41
CA GLY A 125 -29.26 15.89 -4.69
C GLY A 125 -28.50 17.22 -4.75
N THR A 126 -27.52 17.44 -3.86
CA THR A 126 -26.67 18.63 -3.81
C THR A 126 -25.20 18.28 -4.03
N PRO A 127 -24.81 17.75 -5.21
CA PRO A 127 -23.44 17.31 -5.49
C PRO A 127 -22.41 18.45 -5.44
N GLU A 128 -22.83 19.70 -5.64
CA GLU A 128 -21.98 20.89 -5.52
C GLU A 128 -21.47 21.16 -4.09
N LYS A 129 -22.10 20.53 -3.08
CA LYS A 129 -21.69 20.62 -1.67
C LYS A 129 -20.71 19.52 -1.24
N GLN A 130 -20.29 18.67 -2.17
CA GLN A 130 -19.21 17.72 -1.91
C GLN A 130 -17.92 18.45 -1.59
N ILE A 131 -17.11 17.84 -0.73
CA ILE A 131 -15.76 18.34 -0.44
C ILE A 131 -14.82 17.68 -1.43
N LEU A 132 -14.42 18.44 -2.44
CA LEU A 132 -13.51 18.03 -3.50
C LEU A 132 -12.18 18.73 -3.31
N ILE A 133 -11.16 17.97 -2.90
CA ILE A 133 -9.81 18.49 -2.67
C ILE A 133 -8.92 18.05 -3.84
N GLU A 134 -8.27 19.00 -4.49
CA GLU A 134 -7.35 18.72 -5.59
C GLU A 134 -5.99 18.18 -5.08
N PRO A 135 -5.42 17.14 -5.72
CA PRO A 135 -4.09 16.60 -5.37
C PRO A 135 -2.96 17.50 -5.89
N ILE A 136 -2.88 18.75 -5.42
CA ILE A 136 -1.95 19.78 -5.92
C ILE A 136 -0.48 19.35 -5.86
N PHE A 137 -0.07 18.58 -4.84
CA PHE A 137 1.31 18.11 -4.71
C PHE A 137 1.67 17.12 -5.80
N THR A 138 0.76 16.19 -6.13
CA THR A 138 0.99 15.20 -7.17
C THR A 138 0.85 15.84 -8.57
N GLN A 139 -0.04 16.82 -8.74
CA GLN A 139 -0.13 17.60 -9.99
C GLN A 139 1.15 18.41 -10.22
N TRP A 140 1.70 19.02 -9.16
CA TRP A 140 2.98 19.72 -9.20
C TRP A 140 4.13 18.79 -9.57
N ILE A 141 4.21 17.58 -8.97
CA ILE A 141 5.21 16.57 -9.35
C ILE A 141 5.08 16.22 -10.84
N LYS A 142 3.86 16.04 -11.35
CA LYS A 142 3.65 15.74 -12.79
C LYS A 142 4.10 16.90 -13.68
N SER A 143 3.83 18.14 -13.30
CA SER A 143 4.36 19.30 -14.02
C SER A 143 5.87 19.43 -13.93
N ALA A 144 6.48 19.13 -12.78
CA ALA A 144 7.93 19.05 -12.66
C ALA A 144 8.56 18.02 -13.63
N HIS A 145 7.82 16.96 -14.00
CA HIS A 145 8.19 15.97 -15.00
C HIS A 145 7.81 16.34 -16.45
N GLY A 146 7.26 17.54 -16.69
CA GLY A 146 6.98 18.04 -18.04
C GLY A 146 5.51 18.03 -18.47
N LYS A 147 4.58 17.62 -17.60
CA LYS A 147 3.14 17.66 -17.90
C LYS A 147 2.62 19.10 -17.84
N THR A 148 2.22 19.64 -18.97
CA THR A 148 1.79 21.06 -19.09
C THR A 148 0.31 21.28 -18.76
N SER A 149 -0.50 20.22 -18.73
CA SER A 149 -1.97 20.32 -18.55
C SER A 149 -2.44 20.99 -17.25
N TYR A 150 -1.57 21.10 -16.23
CA TYR A 150 -1.90 21.72 -14.95
C TYR A 150 -1.44 23.18 -14.82
N GLY A 151 -0.59 23.69 -15.73
CA GLY A 151 -0.20 25.10 -15.75
C GLY A 151 0.71 25.59 -14.61
N PHE A 152 1.45 24.71 -13.93
CA PHE A 152 2.38 25.11 -12.85
C PHE A 152 3.70 25.73 -13.36
N ASP A 153 4.06 25.56 -14.63
CA ASP A 153 5.28 26.11 -15.26
C ASP A 153 6.56 25.94 -14.42
N VAL A 154 6.85 24.70 -14.01
CA VAL A 154 7.95 24.37 -13.10
C VAL A 154 8.88 23.31 -13.70
N LEU A 155 10.19 23.46 -13.49
CA LEU A 155 11.22 22.53 -13.96
C LEU A 155 11.05 22.14 -15.44
N LEU A 156 10.69 20.89 -15.75
CA LEU A 156 10.62 20.40 -17.13
C LEU A 156 9.37 20.87 -17.90
N SER A 157 8.33 21.39 -17.23
CA SER A 157 7.19 21.98 -17.96
C SER A 157 7.44 23.43 -18.38
N SER A 158 8.50 24.08 -17.88
CA SER A 158 8.86 25.46 -18.23
C SER A 158 9.98 25.48 -19.25
N THR A 159 9.73 26.07 -20.41
CA THR A 159 10.72 26.22 -21.50
C THR A 159 11.86 27.18 -21.16
N ILE A 160 11.71 27.99 -20.09
CA ILE A 160 12.69 28.97 -19.64
C ILE A 160 13.61 28.40 -18.55
N ALA A 161 13.20 27.29 -17.91
CA ALA A 161 13.97 26.71 -16.80
C ALA A 161 15.33 26.18 -17.26
N GLN A 162 16.37 26.42 -16.45
CA GLN A 162 17.72 25.91 -16.72
C GLN A 162 17.76 24.38 -16.91
N ARG A 163 16.89 23.65 -16.19
CA ARG A 163 16.80 22.19 -16.29
C ARG A 163 16.26 21.72 -17.65
N PHE A 164 15.32 22.47 -18.24
CA PHE A 164 14.81 22.20 -19.58
C PHE A 164 15.91 22.47 -20.63
N ASN A 165 16.60 23.61 -20.52
CA ASN A 165 17.66 24.02 -21.44
C ASN A 165 18.89 23.09 -21.41
N ALA A 166 19.27 22.59 -20.23
CA ALA A 166 20.42 21.70 -20.07
C ALA A 166 20.20 20.27 -20.62
N GLY A 167 18.94 19.85 -20.82
CA GLY A 167 18.57 18.49 -21.23
C GLY A 167 17.76 18.42 -22.52
N GLN A 168 17.67 19.50 -23.28
CA GLN A 168 16.68 19.67 -24.35
C GLN A 168 16.68 18.52 -25.38
N ALA A 169 17.87 18.03 -25.77
CA ALA A 169 17.99 16.93 -26.74
C ALA A 169 17.62 15.55 -26.15
N SER A 170 17.89 15.29 -24.87
CA SER A 170 17.64 13.98 -24.24
C SER A 170 16.22 13.85 -23.66
N VAL A 171 15.52 14.96 -23.43
CA VAL A 171 14.20 14.97 -22.76
C VAL A 171 13.05 15.21 -23.75
N ALA A 172 13.31 15.65 -24.99
CA ALA A 172 12.29 15.95 -26.00
C ALA A 172 11.30 14.78 -26.25
N GLY A 173 11.81 13.55 -26.42
CA GLY A 173 10.96 12.37 -26.61
C GLY A 173 10.09 12.07 -25.39
N CYS A 174 10.64 12.24 -24.18
CA CYS A 174 9.91 12.05 -22.93
C CYS A 174 8.77 13.07 -22.79
N LEU A 175 9.02 14.35 -23.08
CA LEU A 175 8.00 15.40 -23.00
C LEU A 175 6.83 15.18 -23.94
N ASN A 176 7.09 14.65 -25.14
CA ASN A 176 6.02 14.30 -26.08
C ASN A 176 5.11 13.22 -25.47
N VAL A 177 5.69 12.12 -24.98
CA VAL A 177 4.91 11.01 -24.39
C VAL A 177 4.18 11.43 -23.12
N VAL A 178 4.76 12.26 -22.25
CA VAL A 178 4.12 12.73 -21.01
C VAL A 178 2.88 13.60 -21.27
N ASN A 179 2.84 14.29 -22.42
CA ASN A 179 1.72 15.17 -22.79
C ASN A 179 0.70 14.50 -23.72
N GLU A 180 0.94 13.25 -24.13
CA GLU A 180 -0.04 12.44 -24.85
C GLU A 180 -1.11 11.88 -23.90
N ASN A 181 -2.38 12.06 -24.24
CA ASN A 181 -3.50 11.55 -23.44
C ASN A 181 -3.91 10.11 -23.80
N SER A 182 -3.26 9.50 -24.79
CA SER A 182 -3.54 8.15 -25.28
C SER A 182 -2.77 7.05 -24.54
N ASN A 183 -1.80 7.41 -23.71
CA ASN A 183 -1.00 6.48 -22.92
C ASN A 183 -1.30 6.61 -21.42
N SER A 184 -0.68 5.72 -20.63
CA SER A 184 -0.81 5.64 -19.18
C SER A 184 0.28 6.41 -18.41
N LEU A 185 1.21 7.08 -19.11
CA LEU A 185 2.30 7.81 -18.48
C LEU A 185 1.77 9.10 -17.84
N PHE A 186 1.86 9.18 -16.51
CA PHE A 186 1.37 10.31 -15.72
C PHE A 186 -0.08 10.74 -16.05
N LEU A 187 -1.02 9.77 -16.03
CA LEU A 187 -2.46 10.02 -16.17
C LEU A 187 -2.95 11.25 -15.41
N THR A 188 -3.94 11.97 -15.96
CA THR A 188 -4.52 13.12 -15.25
C THR A 188 -5.15 12.67 -13.92
N ILE A 189 -5.01 13.48 -12.87
CA ILE A 189 -5.50 13.19 -11.53
C ILE A 189 -6.34 14.34 -10.97
N GLY A 190 -7.35 13.98 -10.19
CA GLY A 190 -8.25 14.93 -9.53
C GLY A 190 -8.71 14.45 -8.15
N PRO A 191 -9.85 14.95 -7.65
CA PRO A 191 -10.27 14.73 -6.27
C PRO A 191 -10.55 13.26 -5.90
N GLY A 192 -11.12 12.49 -6.82
CA GLY A 192 -11.33 11.05 -6.61
C GLY A 192 -10.04 10.27 -6.42
N ASP A 193 -8.99 10.64 -7.16
CA ASP A 193 -7.65 10.08 -6.99
C ASP A 193 -7.08 10.41 -5.61
N LEU A 194 -7.25 11.65 -5.13
CA LEU A 194 -6.76 12.04 -3.81
C LEU A 194 -7.37 11.17 -2.70
N LEU A 195 -8.69 10.99 -2.71
CA LEU A 195 -9.40 10.23 -1.67
C LEU A 195 -8.96 8.78 -1.63
N VAL A 196 -8.81 8.12 -2.79
CA VAL A 196 -8.37 6.73 -2.82
C VAL A 196 -6.89 6.57 -2.47
N HIS A 197 -6.02 7.53 -2.79
CA HIS A 197 -4.62 7.49 -2.31
C HIS A 197 -4.54 7.61 -0.79
N HIS A 198 -5.42 8.39 -0.16
CA HIS A 198 -5.50 8.43 1.31
C HIS A 198 -6.05 7.13 1.91
N ALA A 199 -7.00 6.46 1.23
CA ALA A 199 -7.46 5.13 1.63
C ALA A 199 -6.34 4.08 1.50
N ILE A 200 -5.56 4.13 0.43
CA ILE A 200 -4.38 3.27 0.27
C ILE A 200 -3.34 3.56 1.36
N ALA A 201 -3.08 4.83 1.68
CA ALA A 201 -2.19 5.21 2.76
C ALA A 201 -2.68 4.69 4.13
N LEU A 202 -3.98 4.77 4.39
CA LEU A 202 -4.61 4.17 5.58
C LEU A 202 -4.35 2.67 5.65
N GLY A 203 -4.59 1.94 4.55
CA GLY A 203 -4.37 0.49 4.48
C GLY A 203 -2.91 0.10 4.71
N LEU A 204 -1.98 0.81 4.07
CA LEU A 204 -0.54 0.60 4.23
C LEU A 204 -0.07 0.88 5.66
N GLN A 205 -0.51 1.99 6.27
CA GLN A 205 -0.14 2.32 7.64
C GLN A 205 -0.74 1.34 8.64
N THR A 206 -1.99 0.92 8.45
CA THR A 206 -2.66 -0.07 9.31
C THR A 206 -1.97 -1.43 9.25
N THR A 207 -1.67 -1.91 8.05
CA THR A 207 -0.89 -3.16 7.85
C THR A 207 0.50 -3.05 8.50
N THR A 208 1.17 -1.91 8.33
CA THR A 208 2.48 -1.65 8.96
C THR A 208 2.38 -1.62 10.48
N LEU A 209 1.37 -0.97 11.08
CA LEU A 209 1.17 -0.95 12.53
C LEU A 209 1.00 -2.37 13.07
N ILE A 210 0.18 -3.20 12.42
CA ILE A 210 -0.08 -4.56 12.89
C ILE A 210 1.22 -5.37 12.89
N LEU A 211 1.98 -5.35 11.79
CA LEU A 211 3.25 -6.07 11.68
C LEU A 211 4.30 -5.53 12.66
N VAL A 212 4.50 -4.20 12.71
CA VAL A 212 5.49 -3.55 13.58
C VAL A 212 5.14 -3.76 15.05
N LYS A 213 3.87 -3.64 15.44
CA LYS A 213 3.44 -3.94 16.81
C LYS A 213 3.66 -5.41 17.14
N GLY A 214 3.29 -6.31 16.22
CA GLY A 214 3.55 -7.75 16.33
C GLY A 214 5.01 -8.01 16.66
N ASP A 215 5.92 -7.52 15.82
CA ASP A 215 7.37 -7.69 15.96
C ASP A 215 7.95 -7.06 17.24
N LEU A 216 7.53 -5.84 17.58
CA LEU A 216 8.06 -5.11 18.75
C LEU A 216 7.57 -5.71 20.09
N ASP A 217 6.42 -6.39 20.11
CA ASP A 217 5.84 -7.04 21.29
C ASP A 217 6.01 -8.56 21.31
N THR A 218 6.71 -9.17 20.34
CA THR A 218 6.98 -10.62 20.30
C THR A 218 7.70 -11.12 21.55
N ARG A 219 8.64 -10.33 22.08
CA ARG A 219 9.42 -10.73 23.27
C ARG A 219 8.62 -10.68 24.57
N GLY A 220 7.63 -9.81 24.61
CA GLY A 220 6.94 -9.48 25.83
C GLY A 220 6.21 -8.14 25.72
N SER A 221 5.02 -8.12 26.28
CA SER A 221 4.20 -6.94 26.46
C SER A 221 3.90 -6.74 27.95
N LYS A 222 3.18 -5.67 28.30
CA LYS A 222 2.71 -5.51 29.70
C LYS A 222 1.73 -6.63 30.10
N LEU A 223 0.96 -7.15 29.15
CA LEU A 223 -0.06 -8.18 29.39
C LEU A 223 0.58 -9.56 29.58
N MET A 224 1.63 -9.87 28.81
CA MET A 224 2.38 -11.14 28.85
C MET A 224 3.88 -10.82 28.72
N PRO A 225 4.60 -10.59 29.84
CA PRO A 225 6.01 -10.18 29.82
C PRO A 225 6.98 -11.26 29.36
N ASP A 226 6.61 -12.52 29.57
CA ASP A 226 7.35 -13.76 29.31
C ASP A 226 7.01 -14.37 27.94
N LYS A 227 6.43 -13.59 27.02
CA LYS A 227 6.03 -14.07 25.69
C LYS A 227 7.18 -14.73 24.91
N LYS A 228 8.42 -14.27 25.13
CA LYS A 228 9.63 -14.86 24.53
C LYS A 228 9.89 -16.33 24.89
N ASP A 229 9.32 -16.80 26.00
CA ASP A 229 9.51 -18.16 26.49
C ASP A 229 8.54 -19.14 25.77
N PHE A 230 7.65 -18.59 24.94
CA PHE A 230 6.77 -19.30 24.02
C PHE A 230 7.29 -19.16 22.58
N ASP A 231 6.78 -20.04 21.70
CA ASP A 231 7.11 -20.02 20.28
C ASP A 231 6.50 -18.80 19.55
N TYR A 232 6.84 -18.63 18.27
CA TYR A 232 6.26 -17.58 17.42
C TYR A 232 4.72 -17.68 17.28
N SER A 233 4.21 -18.92 17.27
CA SER A 233 2.78 -19.23 17.15
C SER A 233 2.34 -20.06 18.34
N PHE A 234 1.34 -19.55 19.06
CA PHE A 234 0.69 -20.23 20.19
C PHE A 234 -0.72 -19.64 20.37
N PRO A 235 -1.69 -20.39 20.89
CA PRO A 235 -3.10 -19.99 20.84
C PRO A 235 -3.47 -18.84 21.78
N CYS A 236 -3.05 -18.90 23.05
CA CYS A 236 -3.27 -17.88 24.08
C CYS A 236 -2.48 -18.22 25.35
N ASP A 237 -2.41 -17.27 26.29
CA ASP A 237 -2.04 -17.44 27.71
C ASP A 237 -3.31 -17.60 28.60
N GLY A 238 -4.31 -18.32 28.09
CA GLY A 238 -5.58 -18.61 28.77
C GLY A 238 -6.56 -17.44 28.90
N PRO A 239 -7.71 -17.65 29.59
CA PRO A 239 -8.75 -16.63 29.77
C PRO A 239 -8.43 -15.64 30.91
N GLY A 240 -7.32 -15.82 31.62
CA GLY A 240 -6.90 -14.92 32.70
C GLY A 240 -6.59 -13.50 32.22
N ARG A 241 -6.40 -12.55 33.15
CA ARG A 241 -6.00 -11.16 32.87
C ARG A 241 -6.92 -10.38 31.90
N GLY A 242 -8.19 -10.81 31.79
CA GLY A 242 -9.17 -10.23 30.86
C GLY A 242 -9.27 -10.93 29.51
N GLY A 243 -8.50 -12.01 29.29
CA GLY A 243 -8.42 -12.77 28.06
C GLY A 243 -7.19 -12.41 27.23
N THR A 244 -6.47 -13.41 26.74
CA THR A 244 -5.26 -13.25 25.92
C THR A 244 -5.41 -13.91 24.55
N CYS A 245 -6.60 -13.85 23.96
CA CYS A 245 -6.84 -14.31 22.59
C CYS A 245 -5.99 -13.50 21.61
N ASP A 246 -5.51 -14.14 20.54
CA ASP A 246 -4.75 -13.53 19.45
C ASP A 246 -3.55 -12.69 19.92
N ILE A 247 -2.81 -13.20 20.91
CA ILE A 247 -1.69 -12.50 21.55
C ILE A 247 -0.33 -12.83 20.94
N SER A 248 -0.19 -13.92 20.19
CA SER A 248 1.09 -14.34 19.60
C SER A 248 1.51 -13.42 18.45
N ALA A 249 2.78 -13.49 18.05
CA ALA A 249 3.25 -12.72 16.90
C ALA A 249 2.71 -13.29 15.58
N TRP A 250 2.43 -14.60 15.54
CA TRP A 250 1.71 -15.22 14.42
C TRP A 250 0.29 -14.65 14.26
N ASP A 251 -0.42 -14.37 15.36
CA ASP A 251 -1.76 -13.79 15.30
C ASP A 251 -1.75 -12.37 14.72
N ALA A 252 -0.68 -11.60 14.98
CA ALA A 252 -0.47 -10.31 14.32
C ALA A 252 -0.21 -10.47 12.81
N PHE A 253 0.57 -11.48 12.40
CA PHE A 253 0.73 -11.80 10.97
C PHE A 253 -0.62 -12.18 10.33
N TYR A 254 -1.40 -13.04 10.96
CA TYR A 254 -2.73 -13.42 10.53
C TYR A 254 -3.64 -12.19 10.32
N LEU A 255 -3.70 -11.29 11.31
CA LEU A 255 -4.48 -10.05 11.21
C LEU A 255 -3.96 -9.12 10.09
N ALA A 256 -2.64 -9.05 9.90
CA ALA A 256 -2.04 -8.25 8.84
C ALA A 256 -2.42 -8.74 7.44
N VAL A 257 -2.63 -10.05 7.23
CA VAL A 257 -3.06 -10.61 5.94
C VAL A 257 -4.42 -10.05 5.51
N PHE A 258 -5.39 -9.89 6.42
CA PHE A 258 -6.68 -9.27 6.09
C PHE A 258 -6.52 -7.83 5.63
N TRP A 259 -5.71 -7.05 6.35
CA TRP A 259 -5.45 -5.66 6.00
C TRP A 259 -4.64 -5.52 4.71
N MET A 260 -3.70 -6.42 4.47
CA MET A 260 -2.96 -6.51 3.22
C MET A 260 -3.90 -6.78 2.05
N LEU A 261 -4.75 -7.82 2.12
CA LEU A 261 -5.70 -8.15 1.06
C LEU A 261 -6.67 -6.99 0.79
N ASN A 262 -7.17 -6.35 1.84
CA ASN A 262 -8.03 -5.17 1.71
C ASN A 262 -7.30 -3.97 1.05
N THR A 263 -6.05 -3.70 1.46
CA THR A 263 -5.24 -2.62 0.88
C THR A 263 -4.92 -2.88 -0.59
N ILE A 264 -4.52 -4.11 -0.94
CA ILE A 264 -4.27 -4.52 -2.32
C ILE A 264 -5.57 -4.46 -3.14
N GLY A 265 -6.70 -4.85 -2.55
CA GLY A 265 -8.02 -4.69 -3.14
C GLY A 265 -8.32 -3.23 -3.50
N TRP A 266 -8.08 -2.28 -2.59
CA TRP A 266 -8.27 -0.86 -2.87
C TRP A 266 -7.36 -0.34 -3.99
N VAL A 267 -6.08 -0.73 -3.99
CA VAL A 267 -5.12 -0.37 -5.06
C VAL A 267 -5.58 -0.91 -6.41
N THR A 268 -5.96 -2.18 -6.47
CA THR A 268 -6.35 -2.86 -7.72
C THR A 268 -7.70 -2.37 -8.23
N PHE A 269 -8.68 -2.12 -7.35
CA PHE A 269 -9.97 -1.51 -7.73
C PHE A 269 -9.79 -0.12 -8.31
N TYR A 270 -8.97 0.72 -7.66
CA TYR A 270 -8.63 2.04 -8.18
C TYR A 270 -7.98 1.97 -9.55
N TRP A 271 -6.92 1.16 -9.67
CA TRP A 271 -6.20 1.02 -10.93
C TRP A 271 -7.13 0.52 -12.04
N HIS A 272 -7.90 -0.52 -11.77
CA HIS A 272 -8.79 -1.15 -12.74
C HIS A 272 -9.90 -0.20 -13.21
N TRP A 273 -10.59 0.48 -12.29
CA TRP A 273 -11.66 1.40 -12.66
C TRP A 273 -11.14 2.61 -13.45
N LYS A 274 -9.99 3.15 -13.05
CA LYS A 274 -9.35 4.25 -13.76
C LYS A 274 -8.96 3.85 -15.19
N HIS A 275 -8.42 2.65 -15.38
CA HIS A 275 -8.03 2.17 -16.71
C HIS A 275 -9.22 1.78 -17.58
N ILE A 276 -10.27 1.15 -17.04
CA ILE A 276 -11.50 0.87 -17.81
C ILE A 276 -12.10 2.16 -18.37
N THR A 277 -12.23 3.20 -17.54
CA THR A 277 -12.82 4.47 -17.98
C THR A 277 -11.95 5.20 -19.02
N LEU A 278 -10.63 5.02 -18.96
CA LEU A 278 -9.71 5.46 -20.02
C LEU A 278 -9.92 4.68 -21.32
N TRP A 279 -9.96 3.36 -21.26
CA TRP A 279 -10.13 2.49 -22.44
C TRP A 279 -11.50 2.65 -23.11
N GLN A 280 -12.54 2.97 -22.35
CA GLN A 280 -13.87 3.32 -22.85
C GLN A 280 -13.95 4.75 -23.42
N GLY A 281 -12.92 5.58 -23.21
CA GLY A 281 -12.93 7.00 -23.59
C GLY A 281 -13.85 7.87 -22.72
N ASN A 282 -14.30 7.39 -21.56
CA ASN A 282 -15.22 8.09 -20.66
C ASN A 282 -14.60 8.33 -19.27
N ILE A 283 -13.48 9.04 -19.24
CA ILE A 283 -12.76 9.40 -17.99
C ILE A 283 -13.64 10.21 -17.03
N SER A 284 -14.63 10.95 -17.57
CA SER A 284 -15.57 11.74 -16.77
C SER A 284 -16.33 10.89 -15.75
N GLN A 285 -16.62 9.62 -16.08
CA GLN A 285 -17.29 8.71 -15.16
C GLN A 285 -16.50 8.50 -13.87
N PHE A 286 -15.20 8.19 -13.98
CA PHE A 286 -14.32 8.03 -12.82
C PHE A 286 -14.21 9.36 -12.06
N ASN A 287 -13.90 10.46 -12.75
CA ASN A 287 -13.67 11.75 -12.10
C ASN A 287 -14.88 12.27 -11.30
N LYS A 288 -16.10 11.96 -11.75
CA LYS A 288 -17.34 12.39 -11.07
C LYS A 288 -17.81 11.39 -10.01
N SER A 289 -17.59 10.09 -10.22
CA SER A 289 -18.24 9.05 -9.41
C SER A 289 -17.33 8.45 -8.34
N SER A 290 -16.00 8.59 -8.47
CA SER A 290 -15.05 8.03 -7.51
C SER A 290 -14.96 8.82 -6.19
N THR A 291 -15.62 9.98 -6.07
CA THR A 291 -15.55 10.86 -4.89
C THR A 291 -16.47 10.41 -3.74
N TYR A 292 -17.34 9.43 -3.97
CA TYR A 292 -18.33 8.91 -3.03
C TYR A 292 -18.47 7.39 -3.20
N LEU A 293 -18.75 6.63 -2.14
CA LEU A 293 -18.69 5.16 -2.14
C LEU A 293 -19.80 4.52 -2.99
N MET A 294 -20.97 5.15 -3.11
CA MET A 294 -22.02 4.63 -3.98
C MET A 294 -21.62 4.59 -5.45
N GLY A 295 -20.69 5.44 -5.89
CA GLY A 295 -20.15 5.39 -7.25
C GLY A 295 -19.28 4.16 -7.46
N TRP A 296 -18.42 3.83 -6.48
CA TRP A 296 -17.65 2.59 -6.48
C TRP A 296 -18.54 1.35 -6.49
N LEU A 297 -19.66 1.38 -5.77
CA LEU A 297 -20.61 0.26 -5.77
C LEU A 297 -21.37 0.15 -7.11
N ARG A 298 -22.01 1.23 -7.55
CA ARG A 298 -22.92 1.22 -8.70
C ARG A 298 -22.17 1.22 -10.04
N ASP A 299 -21.27 2.17 -10.22
CA ASP A 299 -20.66 2.46 -11.52
C ASP A 299 -19.40 1.63 -11.78
N TYR A 300 -18.84 1.02 -10.74
CA TYR A 300 -17.73 0.08 -10.86
C TYR A 300 -18.15 -1.37 -10.62
N LEU A 301 -18.49 -1.75 -9.39
CA LEU A 301 -18.75 -3.16 -9.07
C LEU A 301 -19.99 -3.70 -9.80
N TRP A 302 -21.13 -3.02 -9.65
CA TRP A 302 -22.38 -3.47 -10.23
C TRP A 302 -22.36 -3.40 -11.76
N LEU A 303 -22.04 -2.24 -12.34
CA LEU A 303 -22.05 -2.03 -13.79
C LEU A 303 -21.16 -3.02 -14.54
N ASN A 304 -19.92 -3.22 -14.08
CA ASN A 304 -18.96 -4.08 -14.76
C ASN A 304 -19.18 -5.59 -14.48
N SER A 305 -19.97 -5.95 -13.47
CA SER A 305 -20.34 -7.35 -13.22
C SER A 305 -21.38 -7.91 -14.20
N SER A 306 -22.08 -7.04 -14.94
CA SER A 306 -23.24 -7.41 -15.78
C SER A 306 -22.95 -8.50 -16.81
N GLN A 307 -21.82 -8.44 -17.52
CA GLN A 307 -21.43 -9.47 -18.50
C GLN A 307 -20.98 -10.77 -17.82
N LEU A 308 -20.28 -10.66 -16.69
CA LEU A 308 -19.77 -11.80 -15.93
C LEU A 308 -20.92 -12.68 -15.39
N ILE A 309 -21.91 -12.06 -14.74
CA ILE A 309 -23.05 -12.79 -14.14
C ILE A 309 -24.00 -13.37 -15.19
N ASN A 310 -23.97 -12.85 -16.43
CA ASN A 310 -24.73 -13.38 -17.56
C ASN A 310 -23.89 -14.34 -18.42
N GLY A 311 -22.73 -14.80 -17.95
CA GLY A 311 -21.91 -15.81 -18.63
C GLY A 311 -22.66 -17.12 -18.87
N TYR A 312 -23.60 -17.46 -17.97
CA TYR A 312 -24.62 -18.48 -18.14
C TYR A 312 -25.93 -17.99 -17.51
N ASN A 313 -27.06 -18.29 -18.17
CA ASN A 313 -28.39 -17.90 -17.71
C ASN A 313 -29.42 -18.94 -18.20
N PRO A 314 -30.72 -18.82 -17.85
CA PRO A 314 -31.73 -19.81 -18.24
C PRO A 314 -31.92 -19.99 -19.76
N PHE A 315 -31.42 -19.06 -20.58
CA PHE A 315 -31.58 -19.07 -22.03
C PHE A 315 -30.33 -19.58 -22.76
N GLY A 316 -29.19 -19.73 -22.09
CA GLY A 316 -27.95 -20.23 -22.70
C GLY A 316 -26.68 -19.88 -21.93
N MET A 317 -25.52 -20.15 -22.55
CA MET A 317 -24.20 -19.85 -22.00
C MET A 317 -23.27 -19.28 -23.08
N ASN A 318 -22.26 -18.52 -22.66
CA ASN A 318 -21.20 -17.99 -23.52
C ASN A 318 -19.80 -18.33 -22.96
N SER A 319 -18.75 -17.80 -23.59
CA SER A 319 -17.35 -18.04 -23.21
C SER A 319 -16.98 -17.51 -21.81
N LEU A 320 -17.80 -16.66 -21.20
CA LEU A 320 -17.62 -16.16 -19.84
C LEU A 320 -18.22 -17.06 -18.76
N SER A 321 -18.90 -18.15 -19.14
CA SER A 321 -19.56 -19.07 -18.20
C SER A 321 -18.62 -19.61 -17.12
N VAL A 322 -17.39 -19.98 -17.50
CA VAL A 322 -16.36 -20.45 -16.56
C VAL A 322 -16.01 -19.39 -15.52
N TRP A 323 -15.89 -18.12 -15.94
CA TRP A 323 -15.59 -17.01 -15.04
C TRP A 323 -16.76 -16.70 -14.11
N GLY A 324 -18.00 -16.76 -14.62
CA GLY A 324 -19.20 -16.62 -13.80
C GLY A 324 -19.30 -17.72 -12.73
N TRP A 325 -18.89 -18.95 -13.05
CA TRP A 325 -18.83 -20.06 -12.08
C TRP A 325 -17.73 -19.84 -11.05
N MET A 326 -16.50 -19.51 -11.49
CA MET A 326 -15.39 -19.19 -10.60
C MET A 326 -15.70 -18.02 -9.66
N PHE A 327 -16.45 -17.03 -10.12
CA PHE A 327 -16.90 -15.91 -9.30
C PHE A 327 -17.79 -16.35 -8.14
N LEU A 328 -18.80 -17.20 -8.39
CA LEU A 328 -19.64 -17.75 -7.32
C LEU A 328 -18.87 -18.71 -6.42
N PHE A 329 -17.97 -19.51 -6.99
CA PHE A 329 -17.08 -20.39 -6.24
C PHE A 329 -16.22 -19.58 -5.26
N GLY A 330 -15.62 -18.47 -5.69
CA GLY A 330 -14.89 -17.56 -4.82
C GLY A 330 -15.73 -17.00 -3.67
N HIS A 331 -16.99 -16.63 -3.93
CA HIS A 331 -17.92 -16.18 -2.87
C HIS A 331 -18.25 -17.28 -1.87
N HIS A 332 -18.37 -18.53 -2.34
CA HIS A 332 -18.61 -19.67 -1.49
C HIS A 332 -17.43 -19.90 -0.53
N PHE A 333 -16.21 -19.99 -1.04
CA PHE A 333 -15.00 -20.15 -0.21
C PHE A 333 -14.72 -18.96 0.71
N TRP A 334 -15.07 -17.74 0.29
CA TRP A 334 -14.94 -16.58 1.15
C TRP A 334 -15.91 -16.62 2.35
N LYS A 335 -17.10 -17.20 2.16
CA LYS A 335 -18.12 -17.33 3.21
C LYS A 335 -17.85 -18.51 4.14
N GLU A 336 -17.29 -19.61 3.63
CA GLU A 336 -17.02 -20.79 4.45
C GLU A 336 -15.85 -20.52 5.43
N PRO A 337 -16.09 -20.60 6.75
CA PRO A 337 -14.99 -20.65 7.69
C PRO A 337 -14.23 -21.96 7.44
N LEU A 338 -12.91 -21.89 7.32
CA LEU A 338 -12.05 -23.08 7.40
C LEU A 338 -12.25 -23.68 8.80
N ASN A 339 -13.03 -24.77 8.87
CA ASN A 339 -13.22 -25.57 10.09
C ASN A 339 -11.99 -26.41 10.41
#